data_AF-A0A1S8L0L8-F1
#
_entry.id   AF-A0A1S8L0L8-F1
#
_cell.length_a   1.000
_cell.length_b   1.000
_cell.length_c   1.000
_cell.angle_alpha   90.00
_cell.angle_beta   90.00
_cell.angle_gamma   90.00
#
_symmetry.space_group_name_H-M   'P 1'
#
loop_
_entity.id
_entity.type
_entity.pdbx_description
1 polymer ?
#
loop_
_entity_poly.entity_id
_entity_poly.type
_entity_poly.pdbx_seq_one_letter_code
_entity_poly.pdbx_strand_id
1 'polypeptide(L)'
;MKKWHMMSLIALANVMIFLTACGQTAINKSTSNFSKNSIETVKASQPYEVPKLAEKRGNVLVVGIEKPDDGKMIPLNSSSIYNQYMWEMVYDCLGDVDEKGEPIPGIAKWDISKDGLVYTFHIKDN
;
A
#
# COMPACT_ATOMS: atom_id res chain seq x y z
N MET A 1 22.11 27.60 -51.28
CA MET A 1 22.25 27.63 -49.80
C MET A 1 21.12 28.38 -49.10
N LYS A 2 20.65 29.56 -49.55
CA LYS A 2 19.55 30.30 -48.88
C LYS A 2 18.20 29.55 -48.79
N LYS A 3 17.83 28.75 -49.80
CA LYS A 3 16.54 28.03 -49.82
C LYS A 3 16.50 26.81 -48.87
N TRP A 4 17.65 26.18 -48.64
CA TRP A 4 17.81 25.06 -47.71
C TRP A 4 17.76 25.56 -46.25
N HIS A 5 18.41 26.68 -45.96
CA HIS A 5 18.29 27.31 -44.64
C HIS A 5 16.89 27.85 -44.36
N MET A 6 16.15 28.32 -45.37
CA MET A 6 14.75 28.76 -45.20
C MET A 6 13.78 27.58 -44.96
N MET A 7 14.01 26.41 -45.58
CA MET A 7 13.23 25.20 -45.31
C MET A 7 13.54 24.56 -43.94
N SER A 8 14.77 24.71 -43.44
CA SER A 8 15.17 24.20 -42.12
C SER A 8 14.57 25.03 -40.96
N LEU A 9 14.46 26.35 -41.12
CA LEU A 9 13.83 27.23 -40.12
C LEU A 9 12.30 27.05 -40.00
N ILE A 10 11.62 26.71 -41.08
CA ILE A 10 10.16 26.46 -41.08
C ILE A 10 9.84 25.09 -40.46
N ALA A 11 10.73 24.10 -40.61
CA ALA A 11 10.57 22.78 -39.97
C ALA A 11 10.76 22.86 -38.44
N LEU A 12 11.70 23.67 -37.94
CA LEU A 12 11.94 23.86 -36.50
C LEU A 12 10.80 24.59 -35.77
N ALA A 13 10.06 25.47 -36.46
CA ALA A 13 8.93 26.19 -35.87
C ALA A 13 7.68 25.32 -35.65
N ASN A 14 7.50 24.25 -36.43
CA ASN A 14 6.34 23.35 -36.32
C ASN A 14 6.52 22.25 -35.25
N VAL A 15 7.76 21.96 -34.83
CA VAL A 15 8.04 20.98 -33.76
C VAL A 15 7.67 21.53 -32.37
N MET A 16 7.61 22.85 -32.19
CA MET A 16 7.26 23.47 -30.91
C MET A 16 5.74 23.48 -30.60
N ILE A 17 4.87 23.15 -31.57
CA ILE A 17 3.42 23.14 -31.36
C ILE A 17 2.94 21.81 -30.73
N PHE A 18 3.78 20.77 -30.72
CA PHE A 18 3.40 19.45 -30.20
C PHE A 18 3.81 19.18 -28.74
N LEU A 19 4.54 20.08 -28.06
CA LEU A 19 5.04 19.82 -26.69
C LEU A 19 4.14 20.32 -25.55
N THR A 20 3.04 21.02 -25.81
CA THR A 20 2.14 21.54 -24.74
C THR A 20 0.99 20.59 -24.36
N ALA A 21 0.99 19.34 -24.82
CA ALA A 21 -0.10 18.38 -24.53
C ALA A 21 0.13 17.49 -23.29
N CYS A 22 1.11 17.79 -22.43
CA CYS A 22 1.25 17.17 -21.11
C CYS A 22 1.24 18.25 -20.02
N GLY A 23 0.18 19.07 -20.00
CA GLY A 23 -0.02 20.10 -18.97
C GLY A 23 -1.43 20.13 -18.36
N GLN A 24 -2.31 19.23 -18.80
CA GLN A 24 -3.66 19.07 -18.22
C GLN A 24 -4.01 17.59 -18.15
N THR A 25 -3.23 16.84 -17.36
CA THR A 25 -3.84 15.68 -16.72
C THR A 25 -4.81 16.26 -15.70
N ALA A 26 -6.07 16.42 -16.13
CA ALA A 26 -7.16 16.40 -15.18
C ALA A 26 -6.86 15.20 -14.29
N ILE A 27 -6.59 15.45 -13.01
CA ILE A 27 -6.65 14.42 -11.99
C ILE A 27 -8.10 13.96 -12.07
N ASN A 28 -8.35 12.95 -12.91
CA ASN A 28 -9.40 12.01 -12.67
C ASN A 28 -9.07 11.50 -11.29
N LYS A 29 -9.71 12.11 -10.30
CA LYS A 29 -9.93 11.49 -9.02
C LYS A 29 -10.71 10.26 -9.39
N SER A 30 -9.99 9.20 -9.74
CA SER A 30 -10.46 7.84 -9.67
C SER A 30 -10.76 7.69 -8.21
N THR A 31 -11.94 8.16 -7.85
CA THR A 31 -12.67 7.67 -6.72
C THR A 31 -12.88 6.25 -7.18
N SER A 32 -11.93 5.38 -6.84
CA SER A 32 -12.21 3.97 -6.78
C SER A 32 -13.38 3.91 -5.83
N ASN A 33 -14.58 3.88 -6.41
CA ASN A 33 -15.73 3.32 -5.75
C ASN A 33 -15.33 1.86 -5.58
N PHE A 34 -14.55 1.58 -4.54
CA PHE A 34 -14.61 0.28 -3.89
C PHE A 34 -16.09 0.13 -3.61
N SER A 35 -16.74 -0.69 -4.44
CA SER A 35 -18.07 -1.15 -4.13
C SER A 35 -17.95 -1.64 -2.70
N LYS A 36 -18.67 -1.00 -1.78
CA LYS A 36 -19.04 -1.59 -0.50
C LYS A 36 -19.93 -2.79 -0.82
N ASN A 37 -19.43 -3.76 -1.56
CA ASN A 37 -19.94 -5.11 -1.54
C ASN A 37 -19.56 -5.58 -0.16
N SER A 38 -20.48 -5.29 0.75
CA SER A 38 -20.63 -5.80 2.09
C SER A 38 -19.70 -6.99 2.34
N ILE A 39 -18.65 -6.76 3.12
CA ILE A 39 -18.11 -7.85 3.94
C ILE A 39 -19.25 -8.22 4.87
N GLU A 40 -20.07 -9.17 4.43
CA GLU A 40 -21.17 -9.68 5.21
C GLU A 40 -20.55 -10.53 6.29
N THR A 41 -20.42 -9.95 7.49
CA THR A 41 -19.89 -10.68 8.64
C THR A 41 -20.93 -11.73 9.01
N VAL A 42 -20.74 -12.96 8.54
CA VAL A 42 -21.54 -14.10 8.95
C VAL A 42 -21.17 -14.41 10.39
N LYS A 43 -21.99 -13.92 11.33
CA LYS A 43 -21.84 -14.28 12.74
C LYS A 43 -22.03 -15.79 12.88
N ALA A 44 -21.11 -16.43 13.60
CA ALA A 44 -21.31 -17.81 13.99
C ALA A 44 -22.63 -17.92 14.75
N SER A 45 -23.49 -18.85 14.34
CA SER A 45 -24.76 -19.11 15.01
C SER A 45 -24.54 -19.59 16.46
N GLN A 46 -23.44 -20.31 16.70
CA GLN A 46 -23.03 -20.81 18.01
C GLN A 46 -21.53 -20.55 18.23
N PRO A 47 -21.12 -19.33 18.65
CA PRO A 47 -19.70 -18.96 18.79
C PRO A 47 -18.96 -19.74 19.89
N TYR A 48 -19.69 -20.46 20.75
CA TYR A 48 -19.16 -21.27 21.84
C TYR A 48 -19.13 -22.77 21.52
N GLU A 49 -19.73 -23.22 20.41
CA GLU A 49 -19.66 -24.63 19.96
C GLU A 49 -18.39 -24.87 19.15
N VAL A 50 -17.26 -24.83 19.85
CA VAL A 50 -15.95 -25.11 19.26
C VAL A 50 -15.79 -26.63 19.11
N PRO A 51 -15.35 -27.16 17.95
CA PRO A 51 -15.08 -28.60 17.82
C PRO A 51 -14.09 -29.07 18.89
N LYS A 52 -14.31 -30.26 19.49
CA LYS A 52 -13.42 -30.82 20.54
C LYS A 52 -11.93 -30.86 20.16
N LEU A 53 -11.63 -30.99 18.86
CA LEU A 53 -10.25 -30.92 18.35
C LEU A 53 -9.65 -29.51 18.53
N ALA A 54 -10.42 -28.46 18.29
CA ALA A 54 -10.01 -27.08 18.48
C ALA A 54 -9.92 -26.72 19.98
N GLU A 55 -10.80 -27.25 20.83
CA GLU A 55 -10.67 -27.11 22.30
C GLU A 55 -9.32 -27.66 22.82
N LYS A 56 -8.82 -28.74 22.21
CA LYS A 56 -7.55 -29.39 22.60
C LYS A 56 -6.30 -28.71 22.04
N ARG A 57 -6.42 -27.71 21.16
CA ARG A 57 -5.24 -27.04 20.56
C ARG A 57 -4.49 -26.13 21.53
N GLY A 58 -5.12 -25.71 22.64
CA GLY A 58 -4.50 -24.79 23.59
C GLY A 58 -4.14 -23.46 22.92
N ASN A 59 -2.92 -22.96 23.17
CA ASN A 59 -2.42 -21.68 22.64
C ASN A 59 -1.91 -21.76 21.19
N VAL A 60 -2.58 -22.53 20.33
CA VAL A 60 -2.20 -22.73 18.93
C VAL A 60 -3.29 -22.23 17.99
N LEU A 61 -2.97 -21.19 17.24
CA LEU A 61 -3.77 -20.74 16.09
C LEU A 61 -3.30 -21.46 14.83
N VAL A 62 -4.24 -22.04 14.07
CA VAL A 62 -3.97 -22.69 12.77
C VAL A 62 -4.70 -21.92 11.68
N VAL A 63 -3.94 -21.31 10.78
CA VAL A 63 -4.45 -20.56 9.63
C VAL A 63 -4.11 -21.33 8.36
N GLY A 64 -5.13 -21.59 7.53
CA GLY A 64 -4.92 -22.15 6.19
C GLY A 64 -4.56 -21.04 5.21
N ILE A 65 -3.51 -21.24 4.43
CA ILE A 65 -3.10 -20.33 3.35
C ILE A 65 -3.26 -21.05 2.01
N GLU A 66 -3.65 -20.33 0.96
CA GLU A 66 -3.88 -20.93 -0.36
C GLU A 66 -2.59 -21.37 -1.03
N LYS A 67 -1.51 -20.62 -0.81
CA LYS A 67 -0.19 -20.88 -1.38
C LYS A 67 0.85 -20.90 -0.25
N PRO A 68 1.78 -21.87 -0.24
CA PRO A 68 2.89 -21.89 0.71
C PRO A 68 3.78 -20.65 0.55
N ASP A 69 4.46 -20.28 1.64
CA ASP A 69 5.45 -19.21 1.62
C ASP A 69 6.59 -19.55 0.63
N ASP A 70 7.21 -18.52 0.06
CA ASP A 70 8.33 -18.70 -0.88
C ASP A 70 9.70 -18.80 -0.16
N GLY A 71 9.70 -19.01 1.16
CA GLY A 71 10.87 -19.08 2.03
C GLY A 71 11.51 -17.73 2.35
N LYS A 72 11.02 -16.62 1.76
CA LYS A 72 11.65 -15.31 1.90
C LYS A 72 11.05 -14.56 3.07
N MET A 73 11.56 -14.85 4.25
CA MET A 73 11.10 -14.26 5.51
C MET A 73 11.67 -12.88 5.82
N ILE A 74 12.56 -12.35 4.98
CA ILE A 74 13.06 -10.97 5.10
C ILE A 74 12.12 -10.05 4.33
N PRO A 75 11.52 -9.01 4.95
CA PRO A 75 10.58 -8.09 4.30
C PRO A 75 11.06 -7.55 2.95
N LEU A 76 12.33 -7.17 2.88
CA LEU A 76 12.96 -6.62 1.67
C LEU A 76 13.04 -7.59 0.50
N ASN A 77 12.88 -8.89 0.73
CA ASN A 77 13.15 -9.93 -0.25
C ASN A 77 11.91 -10.70 -0.71
N SER A 78 10.73 -10.51 -0.12
CA SER A 78 9.51 -11.19 -0.60
C SER A 78 8.59 -10.28 -1.41
N SER A 79 7.88 -10.91 -2.33
CA SER A 79 6.81 -10.32 -3.13
C SER A 79 5.46 -10.99 -2.83
N SER A 80 5.36 -11.71 -1.71
CA SER A 80 4.19 -12.51 -1.33
C SER A 80 3.45 -11.84 -0.17
N ILE A 81 2.15 -11.62 -0.34
CA ILE A 81 1.30 -11.10 0.74
C ILE A 81 1.15 -12.10 1.90
N TYR A 82 1.29 -13.41 1.63
CA TYR A 82 1.28 -14.44 2.67
C TYR A 82 2.46 -14.28 3.63
N ASN A 83 3.62 -13.83 3.15
CA ASN A 83 4.78 -13.59 4.00
C ASN A 83 4.58 -12.30 4.82
N GLN A 84 3.83 -11.31 4.31
CA GLN A 84 3.51 -10.10 5.06
C GLN A 84 2.73 -10.42 6.33
N TYR A 85 1.71 -11.26 6.26
CA TYR A 85 0.98 -11.71 7.46
C TYR A 85 1.87 -12.38 8.50
N MET A 86 2.94 -13.05 8.05
CA MET A 86 3.92 -13.62 8.96
C MET A 86 4.86 -12.57 9.55
N TRP A 87 5.27 -11.59 8.76
CA TRP A 87 6.13 -10.49 9.21
C TRP A 87 5.47 -9.63 10.26
N GLU A 88 4.19 -9.33 10.12
CA GLU A 88 3.41 -8.57 11.11
C GLU A 88 3.38 -9.24 12.49
N MET A 89 3.64 -10.55 12.58
CA MET A 89 3.74 -11.26 13.85
C MET A 89 5.13 -11.20 14.49
N VAL A 90 6.18 -10.84 13.74
CA VAL A 90 7.58 -10.94 14.20
C VAL A 90 8.36 -9.62 14.10
N TYR A 91 7.88 -8.66 13.31
CA TYR A 91 8.50 -7.35 13.10
C TYR A 91 7.51 -6.25 13.46
N ASP A 92 8.02 -5.24 14.16
CA ASP A 92 7.29 -4.02 14.45
C ASP A 92 7.54 -2.93 13.41
N CYS A 93 6.52 -2.13 13.12
CA CYS A 93 6.55 -0.99 12.20
C CYS A 93 6.46 0.35 12.94
N LEU A 94 7.04 1.40 12.36
CA LEU A 94 6.96 2.77 12.90
C LEU A 94 5.50 3.25 13.04
N GLY A 95 4.66 2.88 12.07
CA GLY A 95 3.24 3.20 11.96
C GLY A 95 2.49 2.08 11.24
N ASP A 96 1.17 2.15 11.28
CA ASP A 96 0.24 1.26 10.57
C ASP A 96 -0.94 2.08 10.00
N VAL A 97 -1.96 1.43 9.45
CA VAL A 97 -3.19 2.06 8.94
C VAL A 97 -4.43 1.46 9.59
N ASP A 98 -5.44 2.28 9.86
CA ASP A 98 -6.72 1.81 10.39
C ASP A 98 -7.66 1.28 9.28
N GLU A 99 -8.87 0.84 9.66
CA GLU A 99 -9.89 0.33 8.71
C GLU A 99 -10.33 1.34 7.65
N LYS A 100 -10.08 2.64 7.87
CA LYS A 100 -10.37 3.72 6.92
C LYS A 100 -9.17 4.05 6.05
N GLY A 101 -8.01 3.44 6.30
CA GLY A 101 -6.75 3.73 5.65
C GLY A 101 -6.06 4.98 6.20
N GLU A 102 -6.43 5.44 7.39
CA GLU A 102 -5.77 6.57 8.05
C GLU A 102 -4.53 6.07 8.81
N PRO A 103 -3.39 6.78 8.73
CA PRO A 103 -2.16 6.35 9.40
C PRO A 103 -2.29 6.44 10.92
N ILE A 104 -1.90 5.37 11.61
CA ILE A 104 -1.92 5.25 13.07
C ILE A 104 -0.52 4.93 13.63
N PRO A 105 -0.20 5.34 14.88
CA PRO A 105 1.08 5.05 15.51
C PRO A 105 1.33 3.55 15.76
N GLY A 106 2.50 3.06 15.33
CA GLY A 106 3.04 1.74 15.66
C GLY A 106 3.98 1.85 16.85
N ILE A 107 5.26 1.50 16.69
CA ILE A 107 6.29 1.75 17.73
C ILE A 107 6.72 3.21 17.82
N ALA A 108 6.30 4.06 16.89
CA ALA A 108 6.67 5.46 16.87
C ALA A 108 5.45 6.40 16.82
N LYS A 109 5.62 7.58 17.39
CA LYS A 109 4.83 8.77 17.04
C LYS A 109 5.68 9.68 16.17
N TRP A 110 5.07 10.58 15.40
CA TRP A 110 5.83 11.46 14.52
C TRP A 110 5.30 12.88 14.46
N ASP A 111 6.22 13.81 14.23
CA ASP A 111 5.95 15.20 13.86
C ASP A 111 6.34 15.42 12.40
N ILE A 112 5.55 16.25 11.70
CA ILE A 112 5.80 16.63 10.30
C ILE A 112 6.07 18.14 10.26
N SER A 113 7.14 18.55 9.58
CA SER A 113 7.45 19.96 9.37
C SER A 113 6.35 20.69 8.59
N LYS A 114 6.30 22.02 8.72
CA LYS A 114 5.28 22.86 8.05
C LYS A 114 5.27 22.72 6.52
N ASP A 115 6.42 22.43 5.92
CA ASP A 115 6.57 22.21 4.47
C ASP A 115 6.32 20.76 4.05
N GLY A 116 6.11 19.84 5.00
CA GLY A 116 5.83 18.42 4.74
C GLY A 116 7.04 17.59 4.32
N LEU A 117 8.26 18.11 4.45
CA LEU A 117 9.48 17.46 3.94
C LEU A 117 10.31 16.74 5.02
N VAL A 118 10.09 17.06 6.30
CA VAL A 118 10.83 16.47 7.41
C VAL A 118 9.87 15.73 8.34
N TYR A 119 10.18 14.46 8.58
CA TYR A 119 9.45 13.58 9.48
C TYR A 119 10.37 13.21 10.64
N THR A 120 9.96 13.54 11.86
CA THR A 120 10.71 13.19 13.07
C THR A 120 9.96 12.09 13.80
N PHE A 121 10.57 10.91 13.91
CA PHE A 121 9.99 9.76 14.59
C PHE A 121 10.50 9.68 16.04
N HIS A 122 9.57 9.63 16.99
CA HIS A 122 9.82 9.42 18.41
C HIS A 122 9.45 7.97 18.74
N ILE A 123 10.46 7.14 18.95
CA ILE A 123 10.29 5.72 19.28
C ILE A 123 9.80 5.59 20.73
N LYS A 124 8.85 4.69 20.98
CA LYS A 124 8.35 4.40 22.34
C LYS A 124 9.45 3.78 23.21
N ASP A 125 9.49 4.20 24.47
CA ASP A 125 10.29 3.57 25.52
C ASP A 125 9.56 2.33 26.05
N ASN A 126 9.53 1.26 25.23
CA ASN A 126 8.92 -0.05 25.51
C ASN A 126 7.38 -0.06 25.64
#